data_AF-A0A847XCU3-F1
#
_entry.id   AF-A0A847XCU3-F1
#
_cell.length_a   1.000
_cell.length_b   1.000
_cell.length_c   1.000
_cell.angle_alpha   90.00
_cell.angle_beta   90.00
_cell.angle_gamma   90.00
#
_symmetry.space_group_name_H-M   'P 1'
#
loop_
_entity.id
_entity.type
_entity.pdbx_description
1 polymer ?
#
loop_
_entity_poly.entity_id
_entity_poly.type
_entity_poly.pdbx_seq_one_letter_code
_entity_poly.pdbx_strand_id
1 'polypeptide(L)'
;PKKQFDTRIYIIDRDFKYSNPRGFIFRDKALEKVEMESVDFNRQFTVYAEDAHSAFYLLTPPMLEALLKIHHNNVSFYFNGSELHIAIYSKKDMFEPKFFKKEGLESYRAEFYNSIEIITNYLEVFEVER
;
A
#
# COMPACT_ATOMS: atom_id res chain seq x y z
N PRO A 1 -0.60 -16.26 -22.43
CA PRO A 1 -0.91 -16.65 -21.03
C PRO A 1 -0.27 -15.68 -20.02
N LYS A 2 -1.09 -14.95 -19.25
CA LYS A 2 -0.59 -14.04 -18.20
C LYS A 2 0.21 -14.87 -17.19
N LYS A 3 1.50 -14.55 -17.02
CA LYS A 3 2.36 -15.21 -16.04
C LYS A 3 1.81 -14.87 -14.65
N GLN A 4 1.25 -15.87 -13.98
CA GLN A 4 0.75 -15.70 -12.61
C GLN A 4 1.97 -15.40 -11.74
N PHE A 5 2.04 -14.18 -11.22
CA PHE A 5 3.11 -13.75 -10.32
C PHE A 5 2.81 -14.30 -8.94
N ASP A 6 3.28 -15.51 -8.65
CA ASP A 6 3.17 -16.15 -7.35
C ASP A 6 4.33 -15.72 -6.47
N THR A 7 4.33 -14.45 -6.06
CA THR A 7 5.35 -13.90 -5.16
C THR A 7 4.73 -12.90 -4.19
N ARG A 8 5.34 -12.81 -3.00
CA ARG A 8 4.98 -11.83 -1.98
C ARG A 8 5.83 -10.56 -2.11
N ILE A 9 5.16 -9.42 -2.28
CA ILE A 9 5.80 -8.09 -2.29
C ILE A 9 5.03 -7.16 -1.37
N TYR A 10 5.73 -6.51 -0.46
CA TYR A 10 5.21 -5.48 0.44
C TYR A 10 5.82 -4.14 0.07
N ILE A 11 4.98 -3.11 0.01
CA ILE A 11 5.38 -1.72 -0.23
C ILE A 11 4.79 -0.90 0.91
N ILE A 12 5.66 -0.36 1.76
CA ILE A 12 5.24 0.15 3.06
C ILE A 12 5.66 1.58 3.17
N ASP A 13 4.67 2.46 3.36
CA ASP A 13 4.95 3.84 3.77
C ASP A 13 5.72 3.83 5.09
N ARG A 14 6.82 4.57 5.13
CA ARG A 14 7.73 4.61 6.28
C ARG A 14 7.11 5.24 7.53
N ASP A 15 6.09 6.08 7.37
CA ASP A 15 5.29 6.59 8.48
C ASP A 15 4.31 5.52 9.01
N PHE A 16 3.99 4.48 8.22
CA PHE A 16 3.09 3.40 8.61
C PHE A 16 3.79 2.27 9.39
N LYS A 17 4.31 2.60 10.57
CA LYS A 17 5.13 1.71 11.42
C LYS A 17 4.49 0.36 11.78
N TYR A 18 3.16 0.25 11.76
CA TYR A 18 2.43 -0.98 12.14
C TYR A 18 2.35 -2.03 11.03
N SER A 19 2.71 -1.68 9.79
CA SER A 19 2.61 -2.58 8.63
C SER A 19 3.92 -3.30 8.28
N ASN A 20 4.96 -3.17 9.11
CA ASN A 20 6.29 -3.73 8.83
C ASN A 20 6.35 -5.27 8.99
N PRO A 21 6.54 -6.06 7.91
CA PRO A 21 6.56 -7.53 7.92
C PRO A 21 7.86 -8.12 8.48
N ARG A 22 8.86 -7.27 8.75
CA ARG A 22 10.07 -7.59 9.51
C ARG A 22 10.09 -6.92 10.90
N GLY A 23 8.96 -6.37 11.33
CA GLY A 23 8.81 -5.75 12.64
C GLY A 23 8.86 -6.75 13.80
N PHE A 24 8.54 -6.28 15.02
CA PHE A 24 8.52 -7.15 16.19
C PHE A 24 7.39 -8.20 16.14
N ILE A 25 6.27 -7.85 15.47
CA ILE A 25 5.05 -8.67 15.44
C ILE A 25 5.05 -9.66 14.25
N PHE A 26 5.72 -9.32 13.15
CA PHE A 26 5.82 -10.16 11.96
C PHE A 26 7.31 -10.34 11.61
N ARG A 27 7.75 -11.59 11.50
CA ARG A 27 9.13 -11.96 11.10
C ARG A 27 9.07 -12.97 9.95
N ASP A 28 8.57 -12.53 8.80
CA ASP A 28 8.72 -13.33 7.60
C ASP A 28 10.19 -13.26 7.16
N LYS A 29 10.93 -14.35 7.39
CA LYS A 29 12.35 -14.48 7.05
C LYS A 29 12.57 -14.67 5.55
N ALA A 30 11.54 -15.05 4.80
CA ALA A 30 11.64 -15.26 3.36
C ALA A 30 11.68 -13.95 2.58
N LEU A 31 11.22 -12.85 3.17
CA LEU A 31 11.25 -11.54 2.54
C LEU A 31 12.57 -10.85 2.79
N GLU A 32 13.14 -10.21 1.77
CA GLU A 32 14.28 -9.32 1.82
C GLU A 32 13.91 -7.87 1.54
N LYS A 33 14.65 -6.92 2.14
CA LYS A 33 14.46 -5.51 1.84
C LYS A 33 15.06 -5.24 0.46
N VAL A 34 14.27 -4.67 -0.44
CA VAL A 34 14.71 -4.29 -1.77
C VAL A 34 14.83 -2.78 -1.84
N GLU A 35 15.96 -2.29 -2.33
CA GLU A 35 16.17 -0.87 -2.59
C GLU A 35 15.85 -0.59 -4.06
N MET A 36 14.89 0.29 -4.31
CA MET A 36 14.47 0.64 -5.67
C MET A 36 15.44 1.64 -6.31
N GLU A 37 15.38 1.84 -7.62
CA GLU A 37 16.27 2.81 -8.30
C GLU A 37 15.95 4.27 -7.95
N SER A 38 14.69 4.57 -7.61
CA SER A 38 14.26 5.92 -7.23
C SER A 38 14.59 6.22 -5.76
N VAL A 39 15.55 7.13 -5.55
CA VAL A 39 15.94 7.63 -4.22
C VAL A 39 14.75 8.27 -3.49
N ASP A 40 13.92 9.04 -4.20
CA ASP A 40 12.76 9.69 -3.61
C ASP A 40 11.68 8.68 -3.20
N PHE A 41 11.47 7.64 -4.00
CA PHE A 41 10.59 6.53 -3.62
C PHE A 41 11.10 5.84 -2.36
N ASN A 42 12.39 5.52 -2.31
CA ASN A 42 12.98 4.89 -1.14
C ASN A 42 12.94 5.78 0.12
N ARG A 43 12.77 7.10 0.00
CA ARG A 43 12.57 7.99 1.16
C ARG A 43 11.17 7.88 1.75
N GLN A 44 10.15 7.64 0.92
CA GLN A 44 8.76 7.54 1.36
C GLN A 44 8.35 6.10 1.69
N PHE A 45 8.84 5.14 0.93
CA PHE A 45 8.46 3.74 1.03
C PHE A 45 9.62 2.84 1.40
N THR A 46 9.30 1.65 1.88
CA THR A 46 10.20 0.50 2.04
C THR A 46 9.59 -0.68 1.33
N VAL A 47 10.37 -1.34 0.47
CA VAL A 47 9.94 -2.55 -0.24
C VAL A 47 10.53 -3.78 0.43
N TYR A 48 9.70 -4.79 0.65
CA TYR A 48 10.13 -6.14 0.98
C TYR A 48 9.60 -7.12 -0.05
N ALA A 49 10.41 -8.05 -0.53
CA ALA A 49 10.00 -9.04 -1.52
C ALA A 49 10.67 -10.39 -1.24
N GLU A 50 10.12 -11.50 -1.75
CA GLU A 50 10.79 -12.79 -1.70
C GLU A 50 12.06 -12.83 -2.56
N ASP A 51 12.07 -12.04 -3.65
CA ASP A 51 13.25 -11.81 -4.46
C ASP A 51 13.22 -10.41 -5.10
N ALA A 52 14.39 -9.79 -5.24
CA ALA A 52 14.51 -8.46 -5.83
C ALA A 52 14.08 -8.40 -7.31
N HIS A 53 14.26 -9.47 -8.09
CA HIS A 53 13.93 -9.48 -9.52
C HIS A 53 12.42 -9.32 -9.74
N SER A 54 11.61 -10.02 -8.95
CA SER A 54 10.15 -9.87 -8.93
C SER A 54 9.71 -8.47 -8.52
N ALA A 55 10.38 -7.86 -7.54
CA ALA A 55 10.10 -6.49 -7.13
C ALA A 55 10.33 -5.49 -8.27
N PHE A 56 11.47 -5.59 -8.98
CA PHE A 56 11.77 -4.71 -10.12
C PHE A 56 10.86 -4.96 -11.33
N TYR A 57 10.42 -6.20 -11.53
CA TYR A 57 9.47 -6.51 -12.59
C TYR A 57 8.10 -5.89 -12.33
N LEU A 58 7.62 -5.95 -11.07
CA LEU A 58 6.29 -5.44 -10.71
C LEU A 58 6.29 -3.92 -10.49
N LEU A 59 7.37 -3.36 -9.94
CA LEU A 59 7.47 -1.94 -9.58
C LEU A 59 8.35 -1.20 -10.57
N THR A 60 7.77 -0.92 -11.72
CA THR A 60 8.41 -0.18 -12.81
C THR A 60 8.68 1.27 -12.42
N PRO A 61 9.65 1.96 -13.06
CA PRO A 61 9.91 3.36 -12.77
C PRO A 61 8.69 4.29 -12.89
N PRO A 62 7.82 4.19 -13.92
CA PRO A 62 6.61 5.02 -13.98
C PRO A 62 5.62 4.73 -12.84
N MET A 63 5.50 3.48 -12.39
CA MET A 63 4.69 3.16 -11.21
C MET A 63 5.24 3.80 -9.94
N LEU A 64 6.57 3.78 -9.73
CA LEU A 64 7.19 4.43 -8.59
C LEU A 64 6.90 5.94 -8.57
N GLU A 65 7.00 6.59 -9.73
CA GLU A 65 6.68 8.02 -9.89
C GLU A 65 5.19 8.31 -9.65
N ALA A 66 4.30 7.45 -10.17
CA ALA A 66 2.88 7.58 -9.95
C ALA A 66 2.52 7.45 -8.46
N LEU A 67 3.07 6.44 -7.77
CA LEU A 67 2.89 6.25 -6.33
C LEU A 67 3.39 7.46 -5.53
N LEU A 68 4.52 8.05 -5.90
CA LEU A 68 5.03 9.29 -5.28
C LEU A 68 4.08 10.47 -5.49
N LYS A 69 3.52 10.61 -6.70
CA LYS A 69 2.63 11.73 -7.05
C LYS A 69 1.32 11.70 -6.27
N ILE A 70 0.77 10.51 -6.04
CA ILE A 70 -0.48 10.31 -5.30
C ILE A 70 -0.24 9.89 -3.84
N HIS A 71 0.99 10.03 -3.35
CA HIS A 71 1.37 9.57 -2.01
C HIS A 71 0.55 10.29 -0.94
N HIS A 72 -0.12 9.49 -0.11
CA HIS A 72 -0.76 9.89 1.12
C HIS A 72 -0.10 9.14 2.27
N ASN A 73 0.24 9.84 3.35
CA ASN A 73 0.90 9.22 4.49
C ASN A 73 0.04 8.09 5.09
N ASN A 74 0.70 7.03 5.51
CA ASN A 74 0.13 5.85 6.16
C ASN A 74 -0.65 4.91 5.23
N VAL A 75 -0.16 4.70 4.01
CA VAL A 75 -0.64 3.66 3.10
C VAL A 75 0.38 2.54 2.91
N SER A 76 -0.07 1.29 2.89
CA SER A 76 0.79 0.15 2.56
C SER A 76 0.08 -0.79 1.61
N PHE A 77 0.85 -1.44 0.75
CA PHE A 77 0.40 -2.36 -0.27
C PHE A 77 1.05 -3.71 -0.06
N TYR A 78 0.32 -4.78 -0.33
CA TYR A 78 0.80 -6.14 -0.25
C TYR A 78 0.25 -6.97 -1.41
N PHE A 79 1.15 -7.50 -2.21
CA PHE A 79 0.85 -8.48 -3.25
C PHE A 79 1.06 -9.89 -2.71
N ASN A 80 0.06 -10.74 -2.92
CA ASN A 80 0.13 -12.16 -2.64
C ASN A 80 -0.49 -12.94 -3.79
N GLY A 81 0.35 -13.42 -4.70
CA GLY A 81 -0.16 -14.07 -5.92
C GLY A 81 -0.98 -13.08 -6.77
N SER A 82 -2.25 -13.41 -7.00
CA SER A 82 -3.19 -12.57 -7.76
C SER A 82 -3.90 -11.50 -6.95
N GLU A 83 -3.63 -11.40 -5.64
CA GLU A 83 -4.33 -10.47 -4.76
C GLU A 83 -3.48 -9.21 -4.49
N LEU A 84 -4.14 -8.06 -4.50
CA LEU A 84 -3.61 -6.81 -3.99
C LEU A 84 -4.39 -6.43 -2.72
N HIS A 85 -3.65 -6.34 -1.62
CA HIS A 85 -4.14 -5.89 -0.33
C HIS A 85 -3.67 -4.45 -0.12
N ILE A 86 -4.58 -3.56 0.25
CA ILE A 86 -4.30 -2.14 0.51
C ILE A 86 -4.70 -1.82 1.94
N ALA A 87 -3.74 -1.33 2.74
CA ALA A 87 -3.95 -0.88 4.10
C ALA A 87 -3.82 0.64 4.15
N ILE A 88 -4.86 1.33 4.64
CA ILE A 88 -4.86 2.79 4.81
C ILE A 88 -5.18 3.10 6.26
N TYR A 89 -4.33 3.89 6.89
CA TYR A 89 -4.60 4.39 8.23
C TYR A 89 -5.06 5.85 8.20
N SER A 90 -6.38 6.05 8.31
CA SER A 90 -7.01 7.38 8.29
C SER A 90 -7.13 8.04 9.67
N LYS A 91 -6.68 7.37 10.76
CA LYS A 91 -6.94 7.75 12.17
C LYS A 91 -8.42 7.88 12.52
N LYS A 92 -9.32 7.33 11.70
CA LYS A 92 -10.77 7.38 11.89
C LYS A 92 -11.36 5.98 11.79
N ASP A 93 -12.32 5.69 12.65
CA ASP A 93 -13.07 4.44 12.61
C ASP A 93 -14.06 4.48 11.45
N MET A 94 -13.68 3.86 10.34
CA MET A 94 -14.42 3.91 9.09
C MET A 94 -15.66 3.01 9.06
N PHE A 95 -15.69 1.97 9.88
CA PHE A 95 -16.73 0.94 9.85
C PHE A 95 -17.51 0.79 11.15
N GLU A 96 -17.16 1.60 12.17
CA GLU A 96 -17.88 1.60 13.44
C GLU A 96 -18.87 2.78 13.48
N PRO A 97 -20.18 2.51 13.65
CA PRO A 97 -21.13 3.57 13.88
C PRO A 97 -20.78 4.30 15.17
N LYS A 98 -20.54 5.60 15.09
CA LYS A 98 -20.24 6.43 16.26
C LYS A 98 -21.52 6.74 17.04
N PHE A 99 -22.07 5.75 17.75
CA PHE A 99 -23.34 5.84 18.49
C PHE A 99 -23.40 7.00 19.50
N PHE A 100 -22.24 7.52 19.94
CA PHE A 100 -22.12 8.55 20.97
C PHE A 100 -21.48 9.87 20.51
N LYS A 101 -21.12 10.03 19.23
CA LYS A 101 -20.60 11.32 18.72
C LYS A 101 -21.71 12.11 18.03
N LYS A 102 -21.71 13.43 18.24
CA LYS A 102 -22.53 14.42 17.51
C LYS A 102 -22.12 14.62 16.04
N GLU A 103 -21.18 13.83 15.54
CA GLU A 103 -20.78 13.88 14.13
C GLU A 103 -21.96 13.36 13.29
N GLY A 104 -22.50 14.22 12.41
CA GLY A 104 -23.64 13.87 11.58
C GLY A 104 -23.29 12.83 10.51
N LEU A 105 -24.29 12.06 10.09
CA LEU A 105 -24.21 11.02 9.05
C LEU A 105 -23.47 11.50 7.78
N GLU A 106 -23.65 12.76 7.39
CA GLU A 106 -23.03 13.35 6.20
C GLU A 106 -21.51 13.48 6.31
N SER A 107 -20.98 13.84 7.50
CA SER A 107 -19.53 13.87 7.73
C SER A 107 -18.93 12.47 7.64
N TYR A 108 -19.63 11.47 8.18
CA TYR A 108 -19.21 10.07 8.08
C TYR A 108 -19.22 9.58 6.62
N ARG A 109 -20.26 9.90 5.85
CA ARG A 109 -20.33 9.58 4.41
C ARG A 109 -19.19 10.22 3.63
N ALA A 110 -18.92 11.51 3.86
CA ALA A 110 -17.83 12.21 3.18
C ALA A 110 -16.46 11.57 3.46
N GLU A 111 -16.19 11.20 4.71
CA GLU A 111 -14.97 10.48 5.09
C GLU A 111 -14.87 9.11 4.41
N PHE A 112 -15.99 8.37 4.36
CA PHE A 112 -16.06 7.08 3.71
C PHE A 112 -15.72 7.18 2.21
N TYR A 113 -16.39 8.10 1.49
CA TYR A 113 -16.13 8.29 0.06
C TYR A 113 -14.70 8.74 -0.23
N ASN A 114 -14.14 9.63 0.58
CA ASN A 114 -12.74 10.06 0.45
C ASN A 114 -11.77 8.87 0.57
N SER A 115 -12.03 7.91 1.46
CA SER A 115 -11.18 6.72 1.54
C SER A 115 -11.35 5.76 0.36
N ILE A 116 -12.57 5.63 -0.20
CA ILE A 116 -12.78 4.87 -1.44
C ILE A 116 -12.04 5.52 -2.62
N GLU A 117 -12.05 6.85 -2.71
CA GLU A 117 -11.31 7.60 -3.73
C GLU A 117 -9.80 7.35 -3.61
N ILE A 118 -9.23 7.43 -2.39
CA ILE A 118 -7.82 7.10 -2.14
C ILE A 118 -7.50 5.67 -2.60
N ILE A 119 -8.32 4.68 -2.23
CA ILE A 119 -8.13 3.27 -2.65
C ILE A 119 -8.14 3.17 -4.18
N THR A 120 -9.11 3.81 -4.83
CA THR A 120 -9.29 3.74 -6.29
C THR A 120 -8.09 4.35 -7.03
N ASN A 121 -7.59 5.50 -6.58
CA ASN A 121 -6.41 6.14 -7.16
C ASN A 121 -5.18 5.23 -7.11
N TYR A 122 -5.00 4.46 -6.02
CA TYR A 122 -3.92 3.48 -5.95
C TYR A 122 -4.17 2.27 -6.84
N LEU A 123 -5.41 1.77 -6.93
CA LEU A 123 -5.75 0.66 -7.82
C LEU A 123 -5.43 1.00 -9.27
N GLU A 124 -5.74 2.22 -9.73
CA GLU A 124 -5.39 2.68 -11.07
C GLU A 124 -3.90 2.59 -11.35
N VAL A 125 -3.02 2.94 -10.41
CA VAL A 125 -1.57 2.81 -10.58
C VAL A 125 -1.14 1.36 -10.80
N PHE A 126 -1.79 0.40 -10.14
CA PHE A 126 -1.46 -1.03 -10.27
C PHE A 126 -2.17 -1.72 -11.46
N GLU A 127 -3.26 -1.14 -11.98
CA GLU A 127 -3.99 -1.65 -13.15
C GLU A 127 -3.44 -1.13 -14.49
N VAL A 128 -2.93 0.12 -14.52
CA VAL A 128 -2.46 0.78 -15.77
C VAL A 128 -1.29 0.04 -16.44
N GLU A 129 -0.59 -0.85 -15.73
CA GLU A 129 0.57 -1.58 -16.25
C GLU A 129 0.40 -3.12 -16.32
N ARG A 130 -0.84 -3.66 -16.24
CA ARG A 130 -1.12 -5.12 -16.31
C ARG A 130 -2.06 -5.58 -17.44
#